data_AF-A0A931UVJ9-F1
#
_entry.id   AF-A0A931UVJ9-F1
#
_cell.length_a   1.000
_cell.length_b   1.000
_cell.length_c   1.000
_cell.angle_alpha   90.00
_cell.angle_beta   90.00
_cell.angle_gamma   90.00
#
_symmetry.space_group_name_H-M   'P 1'
#
loop_
_entity.id
_entity.type
_entity.pdbx_description
1 polymer ?
#
loop_
_entity_poly.entity_id
_entity_poly.type
_entity_poly.pdbx_seq_one_letter_code
_entity_poly.pdbx_strand_id
1 'polypeptide(L)'
;MRTAIACVVLVALIGCDGGEPSGDGGVGDAATSCGGKAAIGCPTGMWCFFADGTCSTHDALGTCRKREALPCVAPAPGDEVCGCDGKTYQSQCVAISAGQSVARAGAC
;
A
#
# COMPACT_ATOMS: atom_id res chain seq x y z
N MET A 1 30.44 2.59 62.17
CA MET A 1 31.49 3.35 61.45
C MET A 1 31.10 3.27 59.97
N ARG A 2 30.36 4.22 59.35
CA ARG A 2 30.82 5.57 58.91
C ARG A 2 32.26 5.43 58.37
N THR A 3 32.57 5.41 57.08
CA THR A 3 32.14 6.20 55.88
C THR A 3 32.53 5.43 54.58
N ALA A 4 32.24 5.80 53.33
CA ALA A 4 31.40 6.82 52.69
C ALA A 4 30.98 6.33 51.26
N ILE A 5 29.95 6.97 50.70
CA ILE A 5 29.48 6.82 49.31
C ILE A 5 30.32 7.73 48.39
N ALA A 6 30.74 7.24 47.23
CA ALA A 6 31.11 8.06 46.07
C ALA A 6 30.86 7.27 44.77
N CYS A 7 30.16 7.89 43.81
CA CYS A 7 29.78 7.30 42.53
C CYS A 7 30.91 7.39 41.47
N VAL A 8 30.60 6.92 40.25
CA VAL A 8 31.32 7.17 38.98
C VAL A 8 32.58 6.26 38.83
N VAL A 9 32.75 5.38 37.82
CA VAL A 9 32.25 5.32 36.43
C VAL A 9 31.71 3.92 36.05
N LEU A 10 30.68 3.87 35.20
CA LEU A 10 30.10 2.69 34.51
C LEU A 10 30.28 2.88 32.97
N VAL A 11 30.37 1.88 32.08
CA VAL A 11 30.21 0.40 32.14
C VAL A 11 31.45 -0.27 31.48
N ALA A 12 31.54 -1.61 31.43
CA ALA A 12 32.67 -2.37 30.88
C ALA A 12 32.41 -3.04 29.50
N LEU A 13 33.52 -3.28 28.77
CA LEU A 13 33.77 -4.24 27.68
C LEU A 13 33.33 -3.92 26.23
N ILE A 14 34.26 -4.23 25.31
CA ILE A 14 34.19 -4.11 23.85
C ILE A 14 34.18 -5.52 23.24
N GLY A 15 33.36 -5.76 22.21
CA GLY A 15 33.41 -6.97 21.39
C GLY A 15 32.48 -6.86 20.17
N CYS A 16 33.03 -6.96 18.96
CA CYS A 16 32.31 -6.84 17.70
C CYS A 16 32.25 -8.17 16.96
N ASP A 17 31.06 -8.58 16.53
CA ASP A 17 30.71 -9.37 15.33
C ASP A 17 29.18 -9.30 15.24
N GLY A 18 28.47 -9.17 14.13
CA GLY A 18 28.73 -9.52 12.74
C GLY A 18 27.38 -10.05 12.21
N GLY A 19 26.64 -9.26 11.43
CA GLY A 19 25.26 -9.60 11.02
C GLY A 19 24.56 -8.47 10.29
N GLU A 20 24.23 -8.71 9.03
CA GLU A 20 23.83 -7.69 8.04
C GLU A 20 22.29 -7.47 8.03
N PRO A 21 21.72 -6.57 7.22
CA PRO A 21 20.45 -5.93 7.56
C PRO A 21 19.25 -6.88 7.42
N SER A 22 18.51 -7.05 8.51
CA SER A 22 17.07 -7.31 8.43
C SER A 22 16.37 -6.06 7.91
N GLY A 23 16.54 -5.80 6.62
CA GLY A 23 15.60 -5.03 5.81
C GLY A 23 14.30 -5.80 5.61
N ASP A 24 13.71 -6.31 6.69
CA ASP A 24 12.30 -6.66 6.71
C ASP A 24 11.56 -5.31 6.85
N GLY A 25 11.19 -4.75 5.69
CA GLY A 25 10.49 -3.47 5.60
C GLY A 25 9.19 -3.59 6.37
N GLY A 26 9.20 -3.07 7.61
CA GLY A 26 8.35 -3.56 8.69
C GLY A 26 6.91 -3.80 8.27
N VAL A 27 6.53 -5.08 8.18
CA VAL A 27 5.14 -5.50 8.04
C VAL A 27 4.46 -5.34 9.40
N GLY A 28 4.28 -4.09 9.82
CA GLY A 28 3.15 -3.77 10.68
C GLY A 28 1.86 -4.14 9.94
N ASP A 29 0.74 -4.13 10.66
CA ASP A 29 -0.59 -4.53 10.17
C ASP A 29 -1.20 -3.58 9.09
N ALA A 30 -0.34 -2.82 8.42
CA ALA A 30 -0.54 -1.99 7.25
C ALA A 30 -0.79 -2.79 5.95
N ALA A 31 -0.95 -4.12 6.01
CA ALA A 31 -1.31 -4.97 4.85
C ALA A 31 -2.63 -4.57 4.16
N THR A 32 -3.40 -3.66 4.77
CA THR A 32 -4.57 -3.00 4.18
C THR A 32 -4.22 -1.79 3.32
N SER A 33 -3.22 -0.95 3.62
CA SER A 33 -3.06 0.39 3.01
C SER A 33 -1.83 0.53 2.11
N CYS A 34 -1.95 1.31 1.02
CA CYS A 34 -0.90 1.45 0.00
C CYS A 34 -0.90 2.84 -0.65
N GLY A 35 0.11 3.12 -1.49
CA GLY A 35 0.24 4.39 -2.21
C GLY A 35 0.75 5.54 -1.34
N GLY A 36 0.18 6.73 -1.56
CA GLY A 36 0.60 8.01 -0.98
C GLY A 36 2.03 8.44 -1.38
N LYS A 37 2.48 9.59 -0.85
CA LYS A 37 3.88 10.07 -0.98
C LYS A 37 4.97 9.05 -0.61
N ALA A 38 4.65 8.08 0.24
CA ALA A 38 5.58 7.04 0.66
C ALA A 38 5.68 5.87 -0.35
N ALA A 39 4.88 5.90 -1.43
CA ALA A 39 4.83 4.89 -2.49
C ALA A 39 4.70 3.46 -1.94
N ILE A 40 3.85 3.28 -0.92
CA ILE A 40 3.72 2.02 -0.20
C ILE A 40 3.19 0.94 -1.14
N GLY A 41 4.02 -0.06 -1.42
CA GLY A 41 3.66 -1.21 -2.26
C GLY A 41 2.73 -2.19 -1.55
N CYS A 42 2.05 -3.02 -2.33
CA CYS A 42 1.25 -4.13 -1.80
C CYS A 42 2.02 -5.46 -1.82
N PRO A 43 1.62 -6.44 -0.98
CA PRO A 43 2.15 -7.80 -1.03
C PRO A 43 1.99 -8.46 -2.42
N THR A 44 2.81 -9.48 -2.69
CA THR A 44 2.81 -10.19 -3.97
C THR A 44 1.42 -10.71 -4.35
N GLY A 45 1.00 -10.44 -5.59
CA GLY A 45 -0.32 -10.84 -6.10
C GLY A 45 -1.48 -9.91 -5.73
N MET A 46 -1.24 -8.88 -4.90
CA MET A 46 -2.16 -7.78 -4.68
C MET A 46 -1.78 -6.55 -5.52
N TRP A 47 -2.67 -5.58 -5.58
CA TRP A 47 -2.47 -4.28 -6.22
C TRP A 47 -3.09 -3.18 -5.36
N CYS A 48 -2.69 -1.94 -5.59
CA CYS A 48 -3.20 -0.81 -4.83
C CYS A 48 -4.49 -0.28 -5.46
N PHE A 49 -5.62 -0.59 -4.83
CA PHE A 49 -6.94 -0.10 -5.23
C PHE A 49 -7.21 1.26 -4.57
N PHE A 50 -7.43 2.29 -5.37
CA PHE A 50 -7.88 3.60 -4.91
C PHE A 50 -9.40 3.67 -4.96
N ALA A 51 -10.02 4.33 -3.98
CA ALA A 51 -11.47 4.58 -4.02
C ALA A 51 -11.82 5.46 -5.22
N ASP A 52 -13.02 5.28 -5.77
CA ASP A 52 -13.43 5.92 -7.02
C ASP A 52 -13.27 7.45 -6.95
N GLY A 53 -12.57 8.04 -7.93
CA GLY A 53 -12.26 9.48 -7.99
C GLY A 53 -11.07 9.98 -7.17
N THR A 54 -10.42 9.14 -6.35
CA THR A 54 -9.30 9.59 -5.49
C THR A 54 -7.93 9.63 -6.18
N CYS A 55 -7.78 8.93 -7.30
CA CYS A 55 -6.50 8.75 -8.01
C CYS A 55 -5.93 10.01 -8.68
N SER A 56 -6.69 11.11 -8.76
CA SER A 56 -6.18 12.42 -9.21
C SER A 56 -5.33 13.14 -8.14
N THR A 57 -5.04 12.50 -7.00
CA THR A 57 -4.20 13.04 -5.93
C THR A 57 -2.92 12.22 -5.77
N HIS A 58 -1.75 12.89 -5.79
CA HIS A 58 -0.44 12.22 -5.63
C HIS A 58 -0.26 11.57 -4.25
N ASP A 59 -0.97 12.09 -3.25
CA ASP A 59 -0.97 11.58 -1.87
C ASP A 59 -2.12 10.58 -1.59
N ALA A 60 -2.86 10.13 -2.61
CA ALA A 60 -3.93 9.15 -2.44
C ALA A 60 -3.42 7.92 -1.69
N LEU A 61 -4.06 7.60 -0.56
CA LEU A 61 -3.91 6.30 0.09
C LEU A 61 -4.97 5.36 -0.47
N GLY A 62 -4.52 4.24 -1.03
CA GLY A 62 -5.37 3.14 -1.49
C GLY A 62 -5.42 2.01 -0.48
N THR A 63 -6.12 0.95 -0.87
CA THR A 63 -6.21 -0.32 -0.15
C THR A 63 -5.61 -1.45 -0.97
N CYS A 64 -4.76 -2.28 -0.37
CA CYS A 64 -4.27 -3.49 -1.01
C CYS A 64 -5.42 -4.49 -1.18
N ARG A 65 -5.74 -4.80 -2.44
CA ARG A 65 -6.76 -5.77 -2.81
C ARG A 65 -6.19 -6.78 -3.79
N LYS A 66 -6.85 -7.94 -3.90
CA LYS A 66 -6.70 -8.78 -5.09
C LYS A 66 -7.38 -8.08 -6.27
N ARG A 67 -6.97 -8.40 -7.50
CA ARG A 67 -7.76 -8.02 -8.69
C ARG A 67 -9.05 -8.83 -8.71
N GLU A 68 -10.09 -8.27 -9.31
CA GLU A 68 -11.37 -8.97 -9.46
C GLU A 68 -11.17 -10.22 -10.33
N ALA A 69 -11.88 -11.29 -10.03
CA ALA A 69 -11.79 -12.52 -10.79
C ALA A 69 -12.66 -12.42 -12.05
N LEU A 70 -12.09 -12.75 -13.21
CA LEU A 70 -12.87 -12.94 -14.43
C LEU A 70 -13.56 -14.32 -14.41
N PRO A 71 -14.75 -14.47 -15.03
CA PRO A 71 -15.46 -13.46 -15.82
C PRO A 71 -16.27 -12.46 -14.97
N CYS A 72 -16.25 -11.20 -15.38
CA CYS A 72 -17.19 -10.20 -14.88
C CYS A 72 -18.63 -10.51 -15.30
N VAL A 73 -19.60 -10.01 -14.53
CA VAL A 73 -21.01 -9.93 -14.98
C VAL A 73 -21.07 -9.07 -16.25
N ALA A 74 -21.95 -9.43 -17.18
CA ALA A 74 -22.15 -8.69 -18.42
C ALA A 74 -22.61 -7.25 -18.12
N PRO A 75 -21.95 -6.22 -18.67
CA PRO A 75 -22.29 -4.82 -18.40
C PRO A 75 -23.61 -4.41 -19.06
N ALA A 76 -24.38 -3.59 -18.36
CA ALA A 76 -25.53 -2.88 -18.91
C ALA A 76 -25.10 -1.57 -19.61
N PRO A 77 -25.92 -1.02 -20.53
CA PRO A 77 -25.69 0.30 -21.09
C PRO A 77 -25.63 1.36 -19.99
N GLY A 78 -24.50 2.06 -19.86
CA GLY A 78 -24.24 3.06 -18.82
C GLY A 78 -23.37 2.58 -17.65
N ASP A 79 -23.00 1.29 -17.57
CA ASP A 79 -22.04 0.79 -16.57
C ASP A 79 -20.58 1.21 -16.84
N GLU A 80 -20.33 1.89 -17.97
CA GLU A 80 -19.00 2.34 -18.39
C GLU A 80 -18.34 3.23 -17.32
N VAL A 81 -17.03 3.08 -17.16
CA VAL A 81 -16.22 3.85 -16.22
C VAL A 81 -14.94 4.36 -16.87
N CYS A 82 -14.51 5.54 -16.48
CA CYS A 82 -13.22 6.08 -16.84
C CYS A 82 -12.19 5.64 -15.79
N GLY A 83 -11.19 4.85 -16.20
CA GLY A 83 -10.07 4.46 -15.37
C GLY A 83 -9.10 5.63 -15.13
N CYS A 84 -8.33 5.56 -14.04
CA CYS A 84 -7.30 6.56 -13.73
C CYS A 84 -6.10 6.56 -14.71
N ASP A 85 -6.01 5.56 -15.60
CA ASP A 85 -5.13 5.56 -16.76
C ASP A 85 -5.70 6.31 -17.97
N GLY A 86 -6.88 6.93 -17.83
CA GLY A 86 -7.55 7.68 -18.90
C GLY A 86 -8.22 6.79 -19.95
N LYS A 87 -8.48 5.51 -19.66
CA LYS A 87 -9.21 4.61 -20.57
C LYS A 87 -10.63 4.33 -20.10
N THR A 88 -11.56 4.25 -21.04
CA THR A 88 -12.92 3.76 -20.77
C THR A 88 -12.93 2.24 -20.66
N TYR A 89 -13.52 1.72 -19.58
CA TYR A 89 -13.77 0.30 -19.36
C TYR A 89 -15.29 0.06 -19.36
N GLN A 90 -15.72 -1.08 -19.89
CA GLN A 90 -17.15 -1.42 -20.02
C GLN A 90 -17.87 -1.59 -18.67
N SER A 91 -17.14 -1.87 -17.59
CA SER A 91 -17.64 -1.78 -16.21
C SER A 91 -16.50 -1.66 -15.20
N GLN A 92 -16.84 -1.26 -13.96
CA GLN A 92 -15.91 -1.23 -12.83
C GLN A 92 -15.23 -2.58 -12.58
N CYS A 93 -15.93 -3.71 -12.77
CA CYS A 93 -15.32 -5.04 -12.64
C CYS A 93 -14.20 -5.26 -13.67
N VAL A 94 -14.38 -4.82 -14.92
CA VAL A 94 -13.36 -4.96 -15.97
C VAL A 94 -12.14 -4.07 -15.66
N ALA A 95 -12.36 -2.86 -15.15
CA ALA A 95 -11.27 -1.98 -14.68
C ALA A 95 -10.48 -2.63 -13.52
N ILE A 96 -11.15 -3.08 -12.46
CA ILE A 96 -10.52 -3.73 -11.30
C ILE A 96 -9.82 -5.04 -11.70
N SER A 97 -10.38 -5.81 -12.64
CA SER A 97 -9.74 -7.01 -13.23
C SER A 97 -8.45 -6.68 -13.98
N ALA A 98 -8.39 -5.52 -14.65
CA ALA A 98 -7.18 -4.99 -15.29
C ALA A 98 -6.17 -4.41 -14.28
N GLY A 99 -6.51 -4.31 -12.99
CA GLY A 99 -5.69 -3.64 -11.98
C GLY A 99 -5.79 -2.11 -12.05
N GLN A 100 -6.93 -1.60 -12.52
CA GLN A 100 -7.18 -0.18 -12.72
C GLN A 100 -8.28 0.31 -11.77
N SER A 101 -7.99 1.37 -11.00
CA SER A 101 -8.99 2.08 -10.20
C SER A 101 -9.80 3.04 -11.09
N VAL A 102 -11.01 3.38 -10.66
CA VAL A 102 -11.93 4.26 -11.40
C VAL A 102 -11.70 5.72 -11.01
N ALA A 103 -11.61 6.61 -12.01
CA ALA A 103 -11.58 8.06 -11.83
C ALA A 103 -12.98 8.67 -11.83
N ARG A 104 -13.91 8.17 -12.66
CA ARG A 104 -15.33 8.54 -12.65
C ARG A 104 -16.23 7.48 -13.28
N ALA A 105 -17.51 7.52 -12.95
CA ALA A 105 -18.55 6.88 -13.73
C ALA A 105 -18.72 7.56 -15.10
N GLY A 106 -19.18 6.79 -16.09
CA GLY A 106 -19.22 7.18 -17.50
C GLY A 106 -17.85 7.05 -18.18
N ALA A 107 -17.85 7.10 -19.51
CA ALA A 107 -16.64 7.10 -20.31
C ALA A 107 -15.67 8.26 -19.99
N CYS A 108 -14.40 8.07 -20.33
CA CYS A 108 -13.46 9.18 -20.47
C CYS A 108 -13.88 10.06 -21.65
#